data_AF-A0A525CT50-F1
#
_entry.id   AF-A0A525CT50-F1
#
_cell.length_a   1.000
_cell.length_b   1.000
_cell.length_c   1.000
_cell.angle_alpha   90.00
_cell.angle_beta   90.00
_cell.angle_gamma   90.00
#
_symmetry.space_group_name_H-M   'P 1'
#
loop_
_entity.id
_entity.type
_entity.pdbx_description
1 polymer ?
#
loop_
_entity_poly.entity_id
_entity_poly.type
_entity_poly.pdbx_seq_one_letter_code
_entity_poly.pdbx_strand_id
1 'polypeptide(L)'
;MSEQKENFDNEFRERLYERYESRSRSFSTTFRATMIFTFAFLAFVLVPLVALEYDDHRIRIKEAVWQQKKDSIEKLEGRITQINDRLPQTSQEHKQIQQEVENTEQELGEIEDEVEQIRHQIDKNTQELNLYLEKTGEFKEIQARFDELETYDPRKSAQELIHAFAQMLDRGRPDPADPCASPDMEKFVRCRVENSLQAQLKAYKQVIADADQLLLQYEALNGVKPIDDKIDAVLKALDQLIVKYPDFWRTIRGKLFFFGEFNTPMKEAFIEAEHQMKRYDDALGRRKIQIDANFTKLESTGKQLEKDKLRVSQTRDELQGELAEKTKQIQALKAEEQQLTQELAKRKQEIELARKEFQKLDKEKQEILKSKSQIEKRLEKVQSPFGTIPVGLKEAILVFPVIVAAGIVLYCLIFLELLRVRKAFHLATEKMYGENAEELENRMAMVAPLWLDPLGSVRGNIGGIILLALPAVAFFLSLLLIGYSWQLAGTQQGSTPIIHGMYIVLYGLSAMGMILCSVLILKQWKNYKTRP
;
A
#
# COMPACT_ATOMS: atom_id res chain seq x y z
N MET A 1 -112.03 -56.69 -1.54
CA MET A 1 -111.37 -55.36 -1.62
C MET A 1 -110.09 -55.26 -0.79
N SER A 2 -109.95 -55.97 0.35
CA SER A 2 -108.71 -56.00 1.14
C SER A 2 -107.51 -56.58 0.37
N GLU A 3 -107.71 -57.70 -0.32
CA GLU A 3 -106.64 -58.42 -1.02
C GLU A 3 -106.08 -57.66 -2.24
N GLN A 4 -106.92 -56.98 -3.02
CA GLN A 4 -106.47 -56.13 -4.13
C GLN A 4 -105.69 -54.90 -3.65
N LYS A 5 -106.06 -54.34 -2.49
CA LYS A 5 -105.36 -53.20 -1.89
C LYS A 5 -103.97 -53.61 -1.37
N GLU A 6 -103.89 -54.76 -0.72
CA GLU A 6 -102.62 -55.32 -0.23
C GLU A 6 -101.66 -55.66 -1.38
N ASN A 7 -102.18 -56.21 -2.48
CA ASN A 7 -101.34 -56.53 -3.64
C ASN A 7 -100.78 -55.25 -4.32
N PHE A 8 -101.60 -54.20 -4.45
CA PHE A 8 -101.15 -52.91 -4.98
C PHE A 8 -100.09 -52.24 -4.09
N ASP A 9 -100.28 -52.27 -2.77
CA ASP A 9 -99.35 -51.68 -1.81
C ASP A 9 -98.00 -52.43 -1.81
N ASN A 10 -98.01 -53.76 -2.02
CA ASN A 10 -96.79 -54.56 -2.16
C ASN A 10 -96.04 -54.26 -3.47
N GLU A 11 -96.73 -54.21 -4.61
CA GLU A 11 -96.13 -53.88 -5.92
C GLU A 11 -95.54 -52.46 -5.91
N PHE A 12 -96.22 -51.50 -5.28
CA PHE A 12 -95.73 -50.13 -5.15
C PHE A 12 -94.45 -50.06 -4.29
N ARG A 13 -94.38 -50.83 -3.19
CA ARG A 13 -93.19 -50.90 -2.31
C ARG A 13 -92.01 -51.54 -3.01
N GLU A 14 -92.23 -52.62 -3.75
CA GLU A 14 -91.19 -53.28 -4.55
C GLU A 14 -90.59 -52.31 -5.56
N ARG A 15 -91.42 -51.58 -6.32
CA ARG A 15 -90.95 -50.54 -7.25
C ARG A 15 -90.19 -49.41 -6.57
N LEU A 16 -90.61 -48.97 -5.38
CA LEU A 16 -89.87 -47.96 -4.62
C LEU A 16 -88.52 -48.49 -4.13
N TYR A 17 -88.47 -49.75 -3.71
CA TYR A 17 -87.23 -50.41 -3.27
C TYR A 17 -86.27 -50.61 -4.43
N GLU A 18 -86.72 -51.11 -5.58
CA GLU A 18 -85.91 -51.23 -6.80
C GLU A 18 -85.34 -49.88 -7.23
N ARG A 19 -86.17 -48.81 -7.18
CA ARG A 19 -85.73 -47.45 -7.48
C ARG A 19 -84.71 -46.96 -6.46
N TYR A 20 -84.88 -47.26 -5.18
CA TYR A 20 -83.92 -46.96 -4.13
C TYR A 20 -82.59 -47.66 -4.36
N GLU A 21 -82.61 -48.97 -4.60
CA GLU A 21 -81.42 -49.78 -4.80
C GLU A 21 -80.64 -49.33 -6.03
N SER A 22 -81.33 -49.09 -7.15
CA SER A 22 -80.75 -48.54 -8.38
C SER A 22 -80.06 -47.20 -8.12
N ARG A 23 -80.73 -46.26 -7.45
CA ARG A 23 -80.15 -44.93 -7.14
C ARG A 23 -79.02 -45.00 -6.12
N SER A 24 -79.08 -45.91 -5.16
CA SER A 24 -78.01 -46.14 -4.17
C SER A 24 -76.74 -46.68 -4.84
N ARG A 25 -76.89 -47.62 -5.78
CA ARG A 25 -75.78 -48.12 -6.63
C ARG A 25 -75.20 -47.02 -7.51
N SER A 26 -76.04 -46.19 -8.14
CA SER A 26 -75.58 -45.04 -8.92
C SER A 26 -74.81 -44.04 -8.04
N PHE A 27 -75.36 -43.68 -6.87
CA PHE A 27 -74.70 -42.78 -5.93
C PHE A 27 -73.33 -43.30 -5.51
N SER A 28 -73.24 -44.56 -5.09
CA SER A 28 -71.99 -45.17 -4.63
C SER A 28 -70.94 -45.22 -5.75
N THR A 29 -71.36 -45.55 -6.98
CA THR A 29 -70.49 -45.58 -8.16
C THR A 29 -69.96 -44.18 -8.49
N THR A 30 -70.85 -43.18 -8.58
CA THR A 30 -70.47 -41.80 -8.89
C THR A 30 -69.59 -41.20 -7.79
N PHE A 31 -69.94 -41.41 -6.52
CA PHE A 31 -69.15 -40.91 -5.40
C PHE A 31 -67.73 -41.52 -5.39
N ARG A 32 -67.62 -42.85 -5.55
CA ARG A 32 -66.31 -43.53 -5.61
C ARG A 32 -65.49 -43.06 -6.80
N ALA A 33 -66.09 -42.93 -7.99
CA ALA A 33 -65.40 -42.43 -9.18
C ALA A 33 -64.86 -41.01 -8.97
N THR A 34 -65.70 -40.10 -8.44
CA THR A 34 -65.29 -38.73 -8.11
C THR A 34 -64.18 -38.70 -7.07
N MET A 35 -64.26 -39.51 -6.01
CA MET A 35 -63.20 -39.63 -4.99
C MET A 35 -61.88 -40.11 -5.61
N ILE A 36 -61.88 -41.25 -6.31
CA ILE A 36 -60.67 -41.82 -6.92
C ILE A 36 -60.03 -40.82 -7.88
N PHE A 37 -60.81 -40.20 -8.75
CA PHE A 37 -60.33 -39.19 -9.68
C PHE A 37 -59.71 -38.00 -8.94
N THR A 38 -60.40 -37.48 -7.92
CA THR A 38 -59.96 -36.31 -7.15
C THR A 38 -58.63 -36.56 -6.46
N PHE A 39 -58.51 -37.69 -5.74
CA PHE A 39 -57.28 -38.02 -5.02
C PHE A 39 -56.13 -38.41 -5.93
N ALA A 40 -56.39 -39.16 -7.01
CA ALA A 40 -55.37 -39.51 -7.98
C ALA A 40 -54.81 -38.25 -8.66
N PHE A 41 -55.68 -37.35 -9.11
CA PHE A 41 -55.24 -36.12 -9.76
C PHE A 41 -54.47 -35.22 -8.79
N LEU A 42 -54.96 -35.06 -7.55
CA LEU A 42 -54.29 -34.22 -6.56
C LEU A 42 -52.90 -34.77 -6.20
N ALA A 43 -52.77 -36.07 -5.96
CA ALA A 43 -51.52 -36.69 -5.53
C ALA A 43 -50.49 -36.83 -6.66
N PHE A 44 -50.93 -37.19 -7.88
CA PHE A 44 -50.00 -37.50 -8.97
C PHE A 44 -49.76 -36.34 -9.95
N VAL A 45 -50.66 -35.35 -9.98
CA VAL A 45 -50.57 -34.23 -10.93
C VAL A 45 -50.36 -32.91 -10.20
N LEU A 46 -51.31 -32.52 -9.35
CA LEU A 46 -51.33 -31.16 -8.80
C LEU A 46 -50.19 -30.90 -7.80
N VAL A 47 -50.00 -31.79 -6.81
CA VAL A 47 -48.96 -31.63 -5.78
C VAL A 47 -47.54 -31.67 -6.40
N PRO A 48 -47.17 -32.65 -7.25
CA PRO A 48 -45.85 -32.66 -7.89
C PRO A 48 -45.58 -31.43 -8.77
N LEU A 49 -46.60 -30.92 -9.46
CA LEU A 49 -46.45 -29.73 -10.28
C LEU A 49 -46.18 -28.47 -9.44
N VAL A 50 -46.96 -28.25 -8.38
CA VAL A 50 -46.76 -27.08 -7.50
C VAL A 50 -45.38 -27.14 -6.85
N ALA A 51 -44.91 -28.33 -6.47
CA ALA A 51 -43.56 -28.51 -5.95
C ALA A 51 -42.49 -28.12 -6.99
N LEU A 52 -42.65 -28.54 -8.26
CA LEU A 52 -41.76 -28.12 -9.34
C LEU A 52 -41.78 -26.61 -9.59
N GLU A 53 -42.96 -25.98 -9.58
CA GLU A 53 -43.09 -24.53 -9.79
C GLU A 53 -42.47 -23.72 -8.64
N TYR A 54 -42.56 -24.24 -7.41
CA TYR A 54 -41.86 -23.68 -6.26
C TYR A 54 -40.34 -23.76 -6.42
N ASP A 55 -39.82 -24.91 -6.83
CA ASP A 55 -38.38 -25.08 -7.07
C ASP A 55 -37.88 -24.20 -8.24
N ASP A 56 -38.65 -24.08 -9.32
CA ASP A 56 -38.36 -23.18 -10.45
C ASP A 56 -38.33 -21.71 -10.01
N HIS A 57 -39.31 -21.29 -9.20
CA HIS A 57 -39.33 -19.94 -8.62
C HIS A 57 -38.10 -19.67 -7.74
N ARG A 58 -37.73 -20.63 -6.88
CA ARG A 58 -36.54 -20.53 -6.03
C ARG A 58 -35.25 -20.43 -6.86
N ILE A 59 -35.13 -21.18 -7.95
CA ILE A 59 -34.01 -21.03 -8.89
C ILE A 59 -34.00 -19.64 -9.50
N ARG A 60 -35.14 -19.12 -9.98
CA ARG A 60 -35.20 -17.78 -10.60
C ARG A 60 -34.75 -16.68 -9.64
N ILE A 61 -35.13 -16.74 -8.37
CA ILE A 61 -34.64 -15.81 -7.35
C ILE A 61 -33.12 -15.93 -7.21
N LYS A 62 -32.61 -17.17 -7.09
CA LYS A 62 -31.15 -17.41 -7.03
C LYS A 62 -30.44 -16.90 -8.28
N GLU A 63 -31.02 -17.08 -9.46
CA GLU A 63 -30.47 -16.65 -10.75
C GLU A 63 -30.45 -15.12 -10.86
N ALA A 64 -31.48 -14.42 -10.38
CA ALA A 64 -31.49 -12.95 -10.33
C ALA A 64 -30.40 -12.39 -9.39
N VAL A 65 -30.29 -12.93 -8.17
CA VAL A 65 -29.21 -12.60 -7.23
C VAL A 65 -27.84 -12.94 -7.85
N TRP A 66 -27.79 -14.01 -8.62
CA TRP A 66 -26.56 -14.44 -9.27
C TRP A 66 -26.17 -13.55 -10.46
N GLN A 67 -27.10 -13.08 -11.29
CA GLN A 67 -26.79 -12.11 -12.35
C GLN A 67 -26.19 -10.82 -11.77
N GLN A 68 -26.73 -10.35 -10.64
CA GLN A 68 -26.14 -9.23 -9.90
C GLN A 68 -24.70 -9.54 -9.43
N LYS A 69 -24.45 -10.76 -8.95
CA LYS A 69 -23.08 -11.20 -8.61
C LYS A 69 -22.18 -11.31 -9.84
N LYS A 70 -22.70 -11.76 -10.99
CA LYS A 70 -21.95 -11.86 -12.25
C LYS A 70 -21.49 -10.49 -12.71
N ASP A 71 -22.37 -9.49 -12.71
CA ASP A 71 -22.00 -8.11 -13.03
C ASP A 71 -20.92 -7.58 -12.07
N SER A 72 -20.98 -7.99 -10.80
CA SER A 72 -19.96 -7.66 -9.80
C SER A 72 -18.63 -8.34 -10.12
N ILE A 73 -18.63 -9.60 -10.58
CA ILE A 73 -17.43 -10.32 -11.02
C ILE A 73 -16.84 -9.66 -12.26
N GLU A 74 -17.64 -9.32 -13.28
CA GLU A 74 -17.16 -8.62 -14.48
C GLU A 74 -16.51 -7.27 -14.12
N LYS A 75 -17.09 -6.53 -13.17
CA LYS A 75 -16.45 -5.33 -12.60
C LYS A 75 -15.12 -5.63 -11.90
N LEU A 76 -15.03 -6.73 -11.15
CA LEU A 76 -13.80 -7.15 -10.49
C LEU A 76 -12.74 -7.61 -11.49
N GLU A 77 -13.12 -8.34 -12.53
CA GLU A 77 -12.23 -8.74 -13.63
C GLU A 77 -11.70 -7.49 -14.35
N GLY A 78 -12.55 -6.50 -14.64
CA GLY A 78 -12.11 -5.21 -15.19
C GLY A 78 -11.10 -4.47 -14.30
N ARG A 79 -11.30 -4.49 -12.97
CA ARG A 79 -10.32 -3.94 -12.01
C ARG A 79 -9.02 -4.73 -11.97
N ILE A 80 -9.07 -6.06 -12.03
CA ILE A 80 -7.86 -6.89 -12.10
C ILE A 80 -7.07 -6.55 -13.37
N THR A 81 -7.73 -6.37 -14.51
CA THR A 81 -7.08 -5.95 -15.75
C THR A 81 -6.39 -4.60 -15.57
N GLN A 82 -7.06 -3.61 -14.97
CA GLN A 82 -6.44 -2.31 -14.67
C GLN A 82 -5.21 -2.43 -13.75
N ILE A 83 -5.28 -3.26 -12.70
CA ILE A 83 -4.13 -3.51 -11.81
C ILE A 83 -3.00 -4.20 -12.59
N ASN A 84 -3.32 -5.20 -13.42
CA ASN A 84 -2.35 -5.91 -14.25
C ASN A 84 -1.67 -4.99 -15.28
N ASP A 85 -2.38 -3.99 -15.80
CA ASP A 85 -1.83 -3.02 -16.75
C ASP A 85 -0.93 -1.98 -16.04
N ARG A 86 -1.30 -1.59 -14.81
CA ARG A 86 -0.56 -0.60 -14.01
C ARG A 86 0.69 -1.16 -13.36
N LEU A 87 0.66 -2.42 -12.90
CA LEU A 87 1.80 -3.08 -12.25
C LEU A 87 3.11 -3.03 -13.07
N PRO A 88 3.14 -3.37 -14.37
CA PRO A 88 4.35 -3.27 -15.18
C PRO A 88 4.81 -1.82 -15.39
N GLN A 89 3.88 -0.86 -15.45
CA GLN A 89 4.22 0.57 -15.53
C GLN A 89 4.94 1.03 -14.26
N THR A 90 4.36 0.75 -13.09
CA THR A 90 4.97 1.06 -11.78
C THR A 90 6.33 0.35 -11.61
N SER A 91 6.45 -0.90 -12.07
CA SER A 91 7.72 -1.64 -12.06
C SER A 91 8.76 -1.02 -13.00
N GLN A 92 8.34 -0.52 -14.17
CA GLN A 92 9.21 0.18 -15.11
C GLN A 92 9.66 1.55 -14.58
N GLU A 93 8.76 2.32 -13.98
CA GLU A 93 9.08 3.59 -13.29
C GLU A 93 10.08 3.36 -12.16
N HIS A 94 9.86 2.34 -11.32
CA HIS A 94 10.79 1.96 -10.26
C HIS A 94 12.19 1.64 -10.82
N LYS A 95 12.29 0.90 -11.95
CA LYS A 95 13.58 0.64 -12.61
C LYS A 95 14.26 1.90 -13.15
N GLN A 96 13.48 2.82 -13.73
CA GLN A 96 14.02 4.08 -14.24
C GLN A 96 14.58 4.94 -13.11
N ILE A 97 13.82 5.14 -12.03
CA ILE A 97 14.27 5.93 -10.88
C ILE A 97 15.47 5.26 -10.21
N GLN A 98 15.50 3.92 -10.13
CA GLN A 98 16.64 3.21 -9.57
C GLN A 98 17.91 3.40 -10.39
N GLN A 99 17.80 3.44 -11.72
CA GLN A 99 18.94 3.74 -12.58
C GLN A 99 19.39 5.21 -12.46
N GLU A 100 18.45 6.13 -12.27
CA GLU A 100 18.81 7.52 -11.98
C GLU A 100 19.53 7.68 -10.63
N VAL A 101 19.13 6.92 -9.60
CA VAL A 101 19.83 6.88 -8.31
C VAL A 101 21.26 6.37 -8.49
N GLU A 102 21.46 5.28 -9.23
CA GLU A 102 22.80 4.75 -9.53
C GLU A 102 23.68 5.79 -10.25
N ASN A 103 23.12 6.54 -11.20
CA ASN A 103 23.84 7.62 -11.89
C ASN A 103 24.20 8.77 -10.93
N THR A 104 23.27 9.21 -10.07
CA THR A 104 23.52 10.25 -9.07
C THR A 104 24.55 9.83 -8.02
N GLU A 105 24.54 8.56 -7.59
CA GLU A 105 25.58 8.02 -6.70
C GLU A 105 26.96 8.02 -7.36
N GLN A 106 27.03 7.71 -8.66
CA GLN A 106 28.28 7.79 -9.41
C GLN A 106 28.79 9.24 -9.50
N GLU A 107 27.93 10.20 -9.85
CA GLU A 107 28.28 11.63 -9.89
C GLU A 107 28.75 12.15 -8.53
N LEU A 108 28.11 11.72 -7.43
CA LEU A 108 28.53 12.06 -6.07
C LEU A 108 29.94 11.52 -5.77
N GLY A 109 30.25 10.30 -6.23
CA GLY A 109 31.58 9.71 -6.10
C GLY A 109 32.66 10.49 -6.84
N GLU A 110 32.39 10.92 -8.07
CA GLU A 110 33.31 11.76 -8.86
C GLU A 110 33.58 13.11 -8.19
N ILE A 111 32.54 13.71 -7.59
CA ILE A 111 32.64 14.94 -6.82
C ILE A 111 33.46 14.75 -5.53
N GLU A 112 33.27 13.64 -4.81
CA GLU A 112 34.05 13.36 -3.60
C GLU A 112 35.55 13.20 -3.91
N ASP A 113 35.88 12.58 -5.05
CA ASP A 113 37.26 12.50 -5.55
C ASP A 113 37.83 13.90 -5.88
N GLU A 114 37.04 14.80 -6.49
CA GLU A 114 37.45 16.18 -6.78
C GLU A 114 37.70 16.99 -5.50
N VAL A 115 36.85 16.84 -4.47
CA VAL A 115 37.04 17.47 -3.16
C VAL A 115 38.37 17.03 -2.53
N GLU A 116 38.69 15.73 -2.59
CA GLU A 116 39.91 15.20 -1.98
C GLU A 116 41.16 15.70 -2.72
N GLN A 117 41.11 15.81 -4.05
CA GLN A 117 42.19 16.43 -4.84
C GLN A 117 42.40 17.91 -4.47
N ILE A 118 41.32 18.69 -4.38
CA ILE A 118 41.37 20.09 -3.95
C ILE A 118 41.99 20.22 -2.56
N ARG A 119 41.60 19.35 -1.62
CA ARG A 119 42.13 19.34 -0.25
C ARG A 119 43.63 19.08 -0.22
N HIS A 120 44.09 18.07 -0.97
CA HIS A 120 45.51 17.75 -1.07
C HIS A 120 46.33 18.90 -1.68
N GLN A 121 45.75 19.65 -2.63
CA GLN A 121 46.38 20.81 -3.24
C GLN A 121 46.48 22.00 -2.25
N ILE A 122 45.44 22.23 -1.44
CA ILE A 122 45.46 23.24 -0.37
C ILE A 122 46.56 22.91 0.64
N ASP A 123 46.62 21.67 1.14
CA ASP A 123 47.61 21.27 2.15
C ASP A 123 49.04 21.44 1.63
N LYS A 124 49.30 21.09 0.37
CA LYS A 124 50.59 21.31 -0.29
C LYS A 124 50.96 22.80 -0.35
N ASN A 125 50.04 23.65 -0.81
CA ASN A 125 50.27 25.09 -0.91
C ASN A 125 50.48 25.73 0.47
N THR A 126 49.78 25.27 1.51
CA THR A 126 49.96 25.73 2.89
C THR A 126 51.34 25.35 3.44
N GLN A 127 51.83 24.15 3.16
CA GLN A 127 53.20 23.74 3.54
C GLN A 127 54.26 24.60 2.86
N GLU A 128 54.12 24.87 1.55
CA GLU A 128 55.03 25.75 0.81
C GLU A 128 55.03 27.17 1.40
N LEU A 129 53.85 27.70 1.75
CA LEU A 129 53.71 29.03 2.36
C LEU A 129 54.43 29.14 3.72
N ASN A 130 54.27 28.13 4.58
CA ASN A 130 54.91 28.11 5.89
C ASN A 130 56.44 28.09 5.77
N LEU A 131 56.98 27.32 4.83
CA LEU A 131 58.41 27.29 4.53
C LEU A 131 58.94 28.67 4.10
N TYR A 132 58.16 29.42 3.32
CA TYR A 132 58.54 30.77 2.89
C TYR A 132 58.52 31.77 4.06
N LEU A 133 57.51 31.71 4.94
CA LEU A 133 57.40 32.61 6.08
C LEU A 133 58.57 32.43 7.07
N GLU A 134 58.99 31.18 7.31
CA GLU A 134 60.15 30.85 8.15
C GLU A 134 61.43 31.51 7.63
N LYS A 135 61.74 31.34 6.34
CA LYS A 135 62.94 31.94 5.73
C LYS A 135 62.95 33.46 5.70
N THR A 136 61.77 34.09 5.67
CA THR A 136 61.66 35.55 5.69
C THR A 136 61.93 36.11 7.09
N GLY A 137 61.64 35.33 8.14
CA GLY A 137 61.93 35.67 9.54
C GLY A 137 63.43 35.70 9.83
N GLU A 138 64.15 34.66 9.43
CA GLU A 138 65.62 34.56 9.57
C GLU A 138 66.34 35.75 8.92
N PHE A 139 65.84 36.20 7.77
CA PHE A 139 66.45 37.28 7.01
C PHE A 139 66.38 38.64 7.73
N LYS A 140 65.26 38.95 8.40
CA LYS A 140 65.09 40.22 9.12
C LYS A 140 66.02 40.35 10.31
N GLU A 141 66.36 39.23 10.97
CA GLU A 141 67.26 39.23 12.13
C GLU A 141 68.69 39.59 11.73
N ILE A 142 69.14 39.14 10.55
CA ILE A 142 70.49 39.38 10.04
C ILE A 142 70.66 40.82 9.56
N GLN A 143 69.65 41.36 8.87
CA GLN A 143 69.65 42.75 8.43
C GLN A 143 69.76 43.70 9.64
N ALA A 144 69.04 43.42 10.73
CA ALA A 144 69.15 44.20 11.97
C ALA A 144 70.57 44.19 12.58
N ARG A 145 71.26 43.05 12.56
CA ARG A 145 72.65 42.96 13.05
C ARG A 145 73.64 43.72 12.18
N PHE A 146 73.41 43.79 10.87
CA PHE A 146 74.24 44.57 9.96
C PHE A 146 74.04 46.08 10.14
N ASP A 147 72.79 46.53 10.29
CA ASP A 147 72.47 47.93 10.56
C ASP A 147 73.15 48.41 11.86
N GLU A 148 73.24 47.55 12.89
CA GLU A 148 73.99 47.84 14.12
C GLU A 148 75.50 48.07 13.89
N LEU A 149 76.11 47.35 12.94
CA LEU A 149 77.54 47.44 12.64
C LEU A 149 77.91 48.64 11.79
N GLU A 150 77.02 49.07 10.88
CA GLU A 150 77.24 50.23 10.02
C GLU A 150 77.29 51.55 10.83
N THR A 151 76.63 51.59 12.00
CA THR A 151 76.70 52.76 12.90
C THR A 151 78.02 52.91 13.66
N TYR A 152 78.96 51.97 13.50
CA TYR A 152 80.25 52.00 14.19
C TYR A 152 81.26 52.94 13.52
N ASP A 153 81.47 54.13 14.10
CA ASP A 153 82.50 55.08 13.65
C ASP A 153 83.86 54.81 14.33
N PRO A 154 84.90 54.38 13.58
CA PRO A 154 86.23 54.11 14.12
C PRO A 154 86.88 55.34 14.77
N ARG A 155 86.52 56.55 14.33
CA ARG A 155 87.04 57.80 14.91
C ARG A 155 86.45 58.06 16.29
N LYS A 156 85.17 57.74 16.46
CA LYS A 156 84.47 57.84 17.74
C LYS A 156 85.04 56.84 18.75
N SER A 157 85.29 55.60 18.35
CA SER A 157 85.97 54.60 19.20
C SER A 157 87.41 54.99 19.55
N ALA A 158 88.18 55.56 18.61
CA ALA A 158 89.51 56.07 18.90
C ALA A 158 89.49 57.28 19.85
N GLN A 159 88.53 58.19 19.71
CA GLN A 159 88.31 59.30 20.63
C GLN A 159 87.85 58.83 22.00
N GLU A 160 86.95 57.85 22.09
CA GLU A 160 86.51 57.23 23.34
C GLU A 160 87.67 56.52 24.04
N LEU A 161 88.54 55.82 23.31
CA LEU A 161 89.78 55.25 23.85
C LEU A 161 90.72 56.34 24.37
N ILE A 162 90.92 57.43 23.62
CA ILE A 162 91.74 58.58 24.06
C ILE A 162 91.12 59.27 25.29
N HIS A 163 89.79 59.37 25.35
CA HIS A 163 89.09 60.02 26.44
C HIS A 163 89.05 59.15 27.70
N ALA A 164 88.84 57.84 27.55
CA ALA A 164 88.99 56.86 28.63
C ALA A 164 90.44 56.85 29.16
N PHE A 165 91.42 57.00 28.28
CA PHE A 165 92.84 57.10 28.63
C PHE A 165 93.15 58.38 29.44
N ALA A 166 92.59 59.52 29.03
CA ALA A 166 92.72 60.77 29.77
C ALA A 166 92.07 60.68 31.16
N GLN A 167 90.86 60.11 31.25
CA GLN A 167 90.16 59.89 32.54
C GLN A 167 90.90 58.91 33.46
N MET A 168 91.63 57.94 32.90
CA MET A 168 92.43 56.98 33.70
C MET A 168 93.70 57.62 34.26
N LEU A 169 94.35 58.53 33.53
CA LEU A 169 95.50 59.28 34.04
C LEU A 169 95.12 60.19 35.22
N ASP A 170 93.91 60.77 35.21
CA ASP A 170 93.40 61.62 36.29
C ASP A 170 93.04 60.84 37.57
N ARG A 171 92.75 59.54 37.49
CA ARG A 171 92.28 58.74 38.64
C ARG A 171 93.39 58.15 39.53
N GLY A 172 94.66 58.33 39.18
CA GLY A 172 95.77 58.19 40.14
C GLY A 172 95.87 56.84 40.89
N ARG A 173 95.58 55.71 40.25
CA ARG A 173 96.13 54.34 40.43
C ARG A 173 95.16 53.31 39.81
N PRO A 174 95.65 52.29 39.10
CA PRO A 174 94.80 51.25 38.52
C PRO A 174 94.13 50.39 39.60
N ASP A 175 92.89 49.97 39.35
CA ASP A 175 92.18 48.99 40.19
C ASP A 175 92.99 47.68 40.23
N PRO A 176 93.37 47.15 41.41
CA PRO A 176 94.13 45.91 41.50
C PRO A 176 93.38 44.68 40.96
N ALA A 177 92.06 44.76 40.75
CA ALA A 177 91.27 43.70 40.12
C ALA A 177 91.33 43.72 38.59
N ASP A 178 91.93 44.74 37.97
CA ASP A 178 92.08 44.81 36.53
C ASP A 178 93.08 43.73 36.06
N PRO A 179 92.76 42.91 35.04
CA PRO A 179 93.70 41.91 34.50
C PRO A 179 95.00 42.53 33.97
N CYS A 180 95.03 43.84 33.77
CA CYS A 180 96.21 44.60 33.36
C CYS A 180 96.92 45.32 34.50
N ALA A 181 96.43 45.25 35.74
CA ALA A 181 96.94 45.99 36.90
C ALA A 181 98.47 45.88 37.02
N SER A 182 99.15 47.01 36.89
CA SER A 182 100.60 47.10 37.00
C SER A 182 100.98 48.39 37.74
N PRO A 183 101.94 48.35 38.68
CA PRO A 183 102.46 49.55 39.33
C PRO A 183 103.22 50.45 38.36
N ASP A 184 103.71 49.88 37.25
CA ASP A 184 104.21 50.60 36.10
C ASP A 184 103.02 50.98 35.20
N MET A 185 102.70 52.28 35.21
CA MET A 185 101.56 52.85 34.47
C MET A 185 101.67 52.58 32.96
N GLU A 186 102.89 52.54 32.41
CA GLU A 186 103.07 52.26 30.98
C GLU A 186 102.69 50.82 30.65
N LYS A 187 103.05 49.86 31.51
CA LYS A 187 102.65 48.46 31.36
C LYS A 187 101.15 48.24 31.55
N PHE A 188 100.55 48.91 32.54
CA PHE A 188 99.10 48.86 32.78
C PHE A 188 98.32 49.30 31.54
N VAL A 189 98.68 50.49 31.05
CA VAL A 189 98.10 51.09 29.86
C VAL A 189 98.27 50.20 28.64
N ARG A 190 99.48 49.64 28.44
CA ARG A 190 99.79 48.78 27.30
C ARG A 190 98.86 47.57 27.24
N CYS A 191 98.74 46.85 28.36
CA CYS A 191 97.86 45.68 28.43
C CYS A 191 96.39 46.02 28.18
N ARG A 192 95.87 47.13 28.72
CA ARG A 192 94.47 47.54 28.54
C ARG A 192 94.16 47.89 27.08
N VAL A 193 95.05 48.63 26.43
CA VAL A 193 94.92 48.96 25.01
C VAL A 193 95.00 47.68 24.17
N GLU A 194 95.93 46.78 24.48
CA GLU A 194 96.07 45.50 23.79
C GLU A 194 94.83 44.63 23.92
N ASN A 195 94.31 44.44 25.13
CA ASN A 195 93.10 43.64 25.37
C ASN A 195 91.86 44.26 24.71
N SER A 196 91.72 45.59 24.74
CA SER A 196 90.60 46.27 24.07
C SER A 196 90.67 46.10 22.55
N LEU A 197 91.87 46.20 21.97
CA LEU A 197 92.08 46.09 20.53
C LEU A 197 91.89 44.62 20.07
N GLN A 198 92.34 43.65 20.87
CA GLN A 198 92.08 42.22 20.63
C GLN A 198 90.59 41.87 20.76
N ALA A 199 89.88 42.42 21.74
CA ALA A 199 88.44 42.20 21.89
C ALA A 199 87.64 42.77 20.70
N GLN A 200 88.00 43.96 20.22
CA GLN A 200 87.41 44.56 19.02
C GLN A 200 87.69 43.71 17.78
N LEU A 201 88.95 43.28 17.58
CA LEU A 201 89.31 42.40 16.48
C LEU A 201 88.57 41.07 16.52
N LYS A 202 88.35 40.51 17.72
CA LYS A 202 87.57 39.28 17.89
C LYS A 202 86.09 39.50 17.55
N ALA A 203 85.50 40.62 17.94
CA ALA A 203 84.12 40.98 17.60
C ALA A 203 83.95 41.12 16.07
N TYR A 204 84.87 41.82 15.42
CA TYR A 204 84.88 41.94 13.95
C TYR A 204 85.01 40.56 13.27
N LYS A 205 85.92 39.70 13.74
CA LYS A 205 86.05 38.34 13.20
C LYS A 205 84.79 37.50 13.34
N GLN A 206 84.08 37.61 14.47
CA GLN A 206 82.85 36.85 14.70
C GLN A 206 81.73 37.31 13.77
N VAL A 207 81.55 38.63 13.65
CA VAL A 207 80.56 39.23 12.74
C VAL A 207 80.80 38.79 11.29
N ILE A 208 82.06 38.78 10.87
CA ILE A 208 82.46 38.36 9.52
C ILE A 208 82.19 36.86 9.32
N ALA A 209 82.47 36.01 10.32
CA ALA A 209 82.21 34.57 10.24
C ALA A 209 80.71 34.23 10.24
N ASP A 210 79.90 34.92 11.04
CA ASP A 210 78.44 34.74 11.06
C ASP A 210 77.82 35.16 9.73
N ALA A 211 78.31 36.26 9.14
CA ALA A 211 77.94 36.68 7.79
C ALA A 211 78.33 35.61 6.77
N ASP A 212 79.57 35.12 6.79
CA ASP A 212 80.08 34.11 5.85
C ASP A 212 79.28 32.78 5.91
N GLN A 213 78.96 32.29 7.10
CA GLN A 213 78.15 31.07 7.25
C GLN A 213 76.75 31.20 6.64
N LEU A 214 76.15 32.38 6.74
CA LEU A 214 74.88 32.70 6.08
C LEU A 214 75.06 32.83 4.57
N LEU A 215 76.13 33.50 4.12
CA LEU A 215 76.44 33.64 2.71
C LEU A 215 76.67 32.29 2.03
N LEU A 216 77.29 31.32 2.69
CA LEU A 216 77.46 29.95 2.21
C LEU A 216 76.12 29.20 2.02
N GLN A 217 75.13 29.41 2.90
CA GLN A 217 73.80 28.83 2.72
C GLN A 217 73.03 29.46 1.55
N TYR A 218 73.34 30.72 1.21
CA TYR A 218 72.77 31.44 0.07
C TYR A 218 73.56 31.26 -1.24
N GLU A 219 74.86 30.96 -1.18
CA GLU A 219 75.71 30.66 -2.34
C GLU A 219 75.19 29.42 -3.09
N ALA A 220 74.71 28.43 -2.35
CA ALA A 220 73.99 27.27 -2.88
C ALA A 220 72.75 27.63 -3.73
N LEU A 221 72.23 28.85 -3.59
CA LEU A 221 71.07 29.32 -4.34
C LEU A 221 71.42 30.26 -5.51
N ASN A 222 72.57 30.96 -5.52
CA ASN A 222 72.84 32.06 -6.46
C ASN A 222 74.29 32.22 -6.97
N GLY A 223 75.27 31.40 -6.55
CA GLY A 223 76.62 31.36 -7.17
C GLY A 223 77.51 32.60 -7.01
N VAL A 224 77.35 33.36 -5.91
CA VAL A 224 78.21 34.51 -5.59
C VAL A 224 79.41 34.05 -4.75
N LYS A 225 80.63 34.28 -5.25
CA LYS A 225 81.86 33.88 -4.55
C LYS A 225 82.08 34.68 -3.26
N PRO A 226 82.58 34.04 -2.18
CA PRO A 226 82.79 34.67 -0.88
C PRO A 226 83.93 35.71 -0.88
N ILE A 227 83.92 36.59 0.14
CA ILE A 227 84.92 37.67 0.36
C ILE A 227 86.20 37.15 1.03
N ASP A 228 86.27 35.85 1.33
CA ASP A 228 87.33 35.17 2.09
C ASP A 228 88.74 35.66 1.74
N ASP A 229 89.07 35.73 0.45
CA ASP A 229 90.39 36.17 -0.04
C ASP A 229 90.79 37.58 0.44
N LYS A 230 89.82 38.49 0.62
CA LYS A 230 90.04 39.88 1.05
C LYS A 230 90.03 40.03 2.57
N ILE A 231 89.19 39.27 3.27
CA ILE A 231 89.22 39.20 4.74
C ILE A 231 90.57 38.64 5.20
N ASP A 232 91.02 37.56 4.58
CA ASP A 232 92.32 36.95 4.85
C ASP A 232 93.46 37.94 4.55
N ALA A 233 93.33 38.76 3.50
CA ALA A 233 94.30 39.80 3.19
C ALA A 233 94.35 40.91 4.27
N VAL A 234 93.21 41.32 4.84
CA VAL A 234 93.15 42.29 5.95
C VAL A 234 93.78 41.71 7.21
N LEU A 235 93.42 40.47 7.57
CA LEU A 235 93.96 39.80 8.75
C LEU A 235 95.47 39.62 8.63
N LYS A 236 95.94 39.20 7.45
CA LYS A 236 97.37 39.06 7.17
C LYS A 236 98.11 40.41 7.18
N ALA A 237 97.51 41.47 6.64
CA ALA A 237 98.09 42.80 6.69
C ALA A 237 98.17 43.34 8.11
N LEU A 238 97.14 43.08 8.93
CA LEU A 238 97.14 43.42 10.35
C LEU A 238 98.29 42.75 11.09
N ASP A 239 98.43 41.42 10.94
CA ASP A 239 99.50 40.65 11.59
C ASP A 239 100.89 41.17 11.16
N GLN A 240 101.06 41.49 9.88
CA GLN A 240 102.30 42.05 9.35
C GLN A 240 102.60 43.46 9.90
N LEU A 241 101.57 44.31 10.03
CA LEU A 241 101.75 45.68 10.52
C LEU A 241 102.03 45.72 12.01
N ILE A 242 101.48 44.78 12.79
CA ILE A 242 101.77 44.63 14.22
C ILE A 242 103.26 44.31 14.40
N VAL A 243 103.81 43.42 13.57
CA VAL A 243 105.24 43.07 13.59
C VAL A 243 106.11 44.22 13.07
N LYS A 244 105.67 44.93 12.02
CA LYS A 244 106.42 46.02 11.38
C LYS A 244 106.50 47.27 12.26
N TYR A 245 105.45 47.56 13.02
CA TYR A 245 105.37 48.72 13.90
C TYR A 245 105.09 48.29 15.34
N PRO A 246 106.02 47.60 16.03
CA PRO A 246 105.78 47.03 17.37
C PRO A 246 105.51 48.09 18.45
N ASP A 247 105.87 49.34 18.17
CA ASP A 247 105.62 50.51 19.04
C ASP A 247 104.49 51.42 18.51
N PHE A 248 103.67 50.96 17.56
CA PHE A 248 102.61 51.78 16.97
C PHE A 248 101.69 52.38 18.03
N TRP A 249 101.32 51.58 19.04
CA TRP A 249 100.50 51.97 20.18
C TRP A 249 101.12 53.06 21.08
N ARG A 250 102.46 53.22 21.08
CA ARG A 250 103.20 54.07 22.04
C ARG A 250 103.40 55.49 21.54
N THR A 251 103.46 55.69 20.23
CA THR A 251 103.77 57.01 19.65
C THR A 251 102.69 57.45 18.67
N ILE A 252 102.35 58.74 18.68
CA ILE A 252 101.41 59.32 17.71
C ILE A 252 101.88 59.02 16.28
N ARG A 253 103.18 59.11 16.03
CA ARG A 253 103.80 58.81 14.74
C ARG A 253 103.65 57.33 14.37
N GLY A 254 103.84 56.41 15.32
CA GLY A 254 103.61 54.98 15.13
C GLY A 254 102.15 54.66 14.81
N LYS A 255 101.19 55.27 15.50
CA LYS A 255 99.75 55.14 15.19
C LYS A 255 99.45 55.65 13.78
N LEU A 256 99.96 56.83 13.42
CA LEU A 256 99.75 57.42 12.09
C LEU A 256 100.29 56.52 10.97
N PHE A 257 101.47 55.90 11.14
CA PHE A 257 102.01 54.99 10.13
C PHE A 257 101.29 53.64 10.10
N PHE A 258 101.02 53.05 11.26
CA PHE A 258 100.30 51.79 11.35
C PHE A 258 98.91 51.90 10.75
N PHE A 259 98.12 52.88 11.19
CA PHE A 259 96.78 53.08 10.65
C PHE A 259 96.84 53.63 9.22
N GLY A 260 97.84 54.44 8.86
CA GLY A 260 98.02 54.90 7.49
C GLY A 260 98.19 53.76 6.49
N GLU A 261 99.03 52.78 6.82
CA GLU A 261 99.24 51.59 5.99
C GLU A 261 98.12 50.55 6.13
N PHE A 262 97.56 50.37 7.33
CA PHE A 262 96.44 49.44 7.57
C PHE A 262 95.15 49.90 6.90
N ASN A 263 94.98 51.22 6.75
CA ASN A 263 93.78 51.79 6.16
C ASN A 263 93.61 51.40 4.69
N THR A 264 94.68 51.10 3.95
CA THR A 264 94.57 50.66 2.55
C THR A 264 93.89 49.29 2.42
N PRO A 265 94.41 48.19 3.01
CA PRO A 265 93.76 46.88 2.94
C PRO A 265 92.39 46.88 3.62
N MET A 266 92.22 47.62 4.72
CA MET A 266 90.91 47.81 5.34
C MET A 266 89.93 48.50 4.38
N LYS A 267 90.31 49.61 3.75
CA LYS A 267 89.45 50.35 2.82
C LYS A 267 89.12 49.52 1.58
N GLU A 268 90.07 48.74 1.06
CA GLU A 268 89.79 47.82 -0.06
C GLU A 268 88.81 46.71 0.34
N ALA A 269 88.97 46.11 1.53
CA ALA A 269 88.03 45.12 2.04
C ALA A 269 86.66 45.74 2.37
N PHE A 270 86.61 46.97 2.87
CA PHE A 270 85.37 47.70 3.09
C PHE A 270 84.67 48.04 1.77
N ILE A 271 85.39 48.49 0.75
CA ILE A 271 84.80 48.77 -0.57
C ILE A 271 84.26 47.48 -1.21
N GLU A 272 84.99 46.37 -1.09
CA GLU A 272 84.50 45.08 -1.60
C GLU A 272 83.32 44.57 -0.76
N ALA A 273 83.37 44.70 0.56
CA ALA A 273 82.25 44.39 1.45
C ALA A 273 81.02 45.23 1.12
N GLU A 274 81.16 46.53 0.90
CA GLU A 274 80.09 47.44 0.50
C GLU A 274 79.53 47.07 -0.87
N HIS A 275 80.39 46.73 -1.84
CA HIS A 275 79.96 46.26 -3.15
C HIS A 275 79.23 44.92 -3.09
N GLN A 276 79.69 43.99 -2.27
CA GLN A 276 79.06 42.69 -2.08
C GLN A 276 77.75 42.84 -1.32
N MET A 277 77.72 43.62 -0.24
CA MET A 277 76.50 44.00 0.48
C MET A 277 75.48 44.63 -0.45
N LYS A 278 75.89 45.55 -1.33
CA LYS A 278 74.99 46.13 -2.33
C LYS A 278 74.47 45.11 -3.34
N ARG A 279 75.31 44.18 -3.79
CA ARG A 279 74.87 43.05 -4.65
C ARG A 279 73.91 42.12 -3.91
N TYR A 280 74.13 41.91 -2.62
CA TYR A 280 73.23 41.16 -1.75
C TYR A 280 71.91 41.90 -1.61
N ASP A 281 71.91 43.20 -1.28
CA ASP A 281 70.70 44.01 -1.15
C ASP A 281 69.90 44.05 -2.46
N ASP A 282 70.57 44.19 -3.62
CA ASP A 282 69.93 44.08 -4.93
C ASP A 282 69.38 42.67 -5.20
N ALA A 283 70.11 41.61 -4.82
CA ALA A 283 69.65 40.23 -4.95
C ALA A 283 68.46 39.93 -4.03
N LEU A 284 68.45 40.50 -2.83
CA LEU A 284 67.39 40.41 -1.84
C LEU A 284 66.16 41.20 -2.25
N GLY A 285 66.33 42.41 -2.78
CA GLY A 285 65.26 43.18 -3.40
C GLY A 285 64.60 42.40 -4.53
N ARG A 286 65.38 41.79 -5.43
CA ARG A 286 64.84 40.91 -6.49
C ARG A 286 64.13 39.67 -5.93
N ARG A 287 64.71 39.03 -4.93
CA ARG A 287 64.12 37.83 -4.28
C ARG A 287 62.82 38.19 -3.56
N LYS A 288 62.77 39.32 -2.86
CA LYS A 288 61.58 39.86 -2.20
C LYS A 288 60.47 40.12 -3.20
N ILE A 289 60.76 40.80 -4.31
CA ILE A 289 59.79 41.00 -5.40
C ILE A 289 59.28 39.65 -5.94
N GLN A 290 60.15 38.66 -6.12
CA GLN A 290 59.77 37.33 -6.58
C GLN A 290 58.91 36.58 -5.55
N ILE A 291 59.23 36.69 -4.25
CA ILE A 291 58.46 36.12 -3.15
C ILE A 291 57.09 36.80 -3.06
N ASP A 292 57.02 38.13 -3.13
CA ASP A 292 55.76 38.89 -3.11
C ASP A 292 54.86 38.52 -4.33
N ALA A 293 55.46 38.34 -5.51
CA ALA A 293 54.76 37.86 -6.70
C ALA A 293 54.25 36.43 -6.53
N ASN A 294 55.06 35.53 -5.98
CA ASN A 294 54.64 34.16 -5.68
C ASN A 294 53.56 34.11 -4.60
N PHE A 295 53.64 34.95 -3.58
CA PHE A 295 52.64 35.08 -2.52
C PHE A 295 51.30 35.56 -3.09
N THR A 296 51.33 36.59 -3.95
CA THR A 296 50.12 37.09 -4.62
C THR A 296 49.47 36.01 -5.50
N LYS A 297 50.28 35.19 -6.19
CA LYS A 297 49.81 34.06 -6.99
C LYS A 297 49.23 32.93 -6.12
N LEU A 298 49.86 32.63 -4.98
CA LEU A 298 49.38 31.65 -4.00
C LEU A 298 48.06 32.13 -3.36
N GLU A 299 47.95 33.41 -3.01
CA GLU A 299 46.74 33.99 -2.43
C GLU A 299 45.56 33.94 -3.42
N SER A 300 45.79 34.28 -4.70
CA SER A 300 44.73 34.19 -5.72
C SER A 300 44.33 32.74 -6.00
N THR A 301 45.29 31.81 -6.01
CA THR A 301 45.03 30.37 -6.14
C THR A 301 44.27 29.83 -4.94
N GLY A 302 44.61 30.26 -3.72
CA GLY A 302 43.90 29.91 -2.49
C GLY A 302 42.45 30.39 -2.49
N LYS A 303 42.20 31.65 -2.88
CA LYS A 303 40.83 32.19 -3.03
C LYS A 303 40.00 31.43 -4.07
N GLN A 304 40.63 31.03 -5.18
CA GLN A 304 39.97 30.23 -6.20
C GLN A 304 39.62 28.83 -5.67
N LEU A 305 40.56 28.15 -5.01
CA LEU A 305 40.33 26.85 -4.37
C LEU A 305 39.24 26.90 -3.30
N GLU A 306 39.15 27.98 -2.52
CA GLU A 306 38.11 28.15 -1.51
C GLU A 306 36.72 28.34 -2.15
N LYS A 307 36.65 29.08 -3.26
CA LYS A 307 35.43 29.22 -4.05
C LYS A 307 35.02 27.90 -4.69
N ASP A 308 35.97 27.14 -5.22
CA ASP A 308 35.72 25.84 -5.83
C ASP A 308 35.25 24.83 -4.77
N LYS A 309 35.88 24.79 -3.59
CA LYS A 309 35.42 24.01 -2.44
C LYS A 309 33.97 24.33 -2.05
N LEU A 310 33.61 25.61 -2.00
CA LEU A 310 32.23 26.02 -1.70
C LEU A 310 31.25 25.54 -2.78
N ARG A 311 31.60 25.73 -4.07
CA ARG A 311 30.78 25.29 -5.19
C ARG A 311 30.55 23.78 -5.15
N VAL A 312 31.62 23.01 -4.95
CA VAL A 312 31.55 21.55 -4.89
C VAL A 312 30.75 21.07 -3.66
N SER A 313 30.89 21.74 -2.50
CA SER A 313 30.06 21.46 -1.33
C SER A 313 28.57 21.71 -1.59
N GLN A 314 28.22 22.81 -2.29
CA GLN A 314 26.83 23.12 -2.63
C GLN A 314 26.25 22.07 -3.58
N THR A 315 26.99 21.68 -4.62
CA THR A 315 26.56 20.61 -5.54
C THR A 315 26.40 19.28 -4.82
N ARG A 316 27.28 18.95 -3.87
CA ARG A 316 27.14 17.75 -3.03
C ARG A 316 25.84 17.77 -2.23
N ASP A 317 25.53 18.89 -1.58
CA ASP A 317 24.32 19.02 -0.75
C ASP A 317 23.05 18.93 -1.61
N GLU A 318 23.06 19.52 -2.82
CA GLU A 318 21.97 19.42 -3.81
C GLU A 318 21.75 17.96 -4.25
N LEU A 319 22.81 17.26 -4.67
CA LEU A 319 22.73 15.86 -5.09
C LEU A 319 22.32 14.92 -3.94
N GLN A 320 22.76 15.18 -2.70
CA GLN A 320 22.28 14.44 -1.52
C GLN A 320 20.79 14.67 -1.26
N GLY A 321 20.30 15.89 -1.48
CA GLY A 321 18.88 16.22 -1.43
C GLY A 321 18.06 15.43 -2.46
N GLU A 322 18.52 15.43 -3.72
CA GLU A 322 17.88 14.67 -4.80
C GLU A 322 17.90 13.15 -4.54
N LEU A 323 19.02 12.61 -4.07
CA LEU A 323 19.16 11.19 -3.72
C LEU A 323 18.16 10.79 -2.62
N ALA A 324 18.03 11.62 -1.59
CA ALA A 324 17.08 11.39 -0.50
C ALA A 324 15.62 11.44 -0.99
N GLU A 325 15.30 12.34 -1.91
CA GLU A 325 13.97 12.42 -2.52
C GLU A 325 13.67 11.19 -3.39
N LYS A 326 14.58 10.81 -4.30
CA LYS A 326 14.42 9.63 -5.15
C LYS A 326 14.33 8.33 -4.34
N THR A 327 15.10 8.22 -3.25
CA THR A 327 15.00 7.08 -2.33
C THR A 327 13.61 6.98 -1.68
N LYS A 328 13.01 8.11 -1.28
CA LYS A 328 11.63 8.13 -0.78
C LYS A 328 10.62 7.71 -1.85
N GLN A 329 10.80 8.16 -3.09
CA GLN A 329 9.95 7.77 -4.22
C GLN A 329 10.04 6.26 -4.48
N ILE A 330 11.25 5.67 -4.48
CA ILE A 330 11.46 4.22 -4.60
C ILE A 330 10.72 3.46 -3.50
N GLN A 331 10.83 3.89 -2.24
CA GLN A 331 10.13 3.23 -1.13
C GLN A 331 8.60 3.32 -1.27
N ALA A 332 8.08 4.46 -1.71
CA ALA A 332 6.65 4.65 -1.96
C ALA A 332 6.15 3.72 -3.08
N LEU A 333 6.86 3.64 -4.20
CA LEU A 333 6.52 2.76 -5.32
C LEU A 333 6.58 1.27 -4.92
N LYS A 334 7.58 0.86 -4.12
CA LYS A 334 7.67 -0.50 -3.59
C LYS A 334 6.48 -0.86 -2.69
N ALA A 335 6.04 0.08 -1.87
CA ALA A 335 4.86 -0.11 -1.03
C ALA A 335 3.58 -0.22 -1.87
N GLU A 336 3.44 0.61 -2.92
CA GLU A 336 2.33 0.53 -3.87
C GLU A 336 2.31 -0.83 -4.60
N GLU A 337 3.45 -1.32 -5.10
CA GLU A 337 3.56 -2.61 -5.78
C GLU A 337 3.14 -3.78 -4.86
N GLN A 338 3.56 -3.75 -3.59
CA GLN A 338 3.14 -4.75 -2.59
C GLN A 338 1.63 -4.70 -2.32
N GLN A 339 1.05 -3.50 -2.18
CA GLN A 339 -0.39 -3.34 -1.99
C GLN A 339 -1.19 -3.85 -3.19
N LEU A 340 -0.78 -3.49 -4.41
CA LEU A 340 -1.41 -3.96 -5.65
C LEU A 340 -1.34 -5.48 -5.77
N THR A 341 -0.20 -6.09 -5.43
CA THR A 341 -0.01 -7.55 -5.46
C THR A 341 -0.93 -8.26 -4.46
N GLN A 342 -1.05 -7.74 -3.24
CA GLN A 342 -1.95 -8.28 -2.22
C GLN A 342 -3.42 -8.14 -2.63
N GLU A 343 -3.82 -6.98 -3.16
CA GLU A 343 -5.17 -6.78 -3.65
C GLU A 343 -5.48 -7.75 -4.80
N LEU A 344 -4.57 -7.91 -5.76
CA LEU A 344 -4.74 -8.83 -6.88
C LEU A 344 -4.90 -10.28 -6.42
N ALA A 345 -4.11 -10.74 -5.45
CA ALA A 345 -4.25 -12.09 -4.87
C ALA A 345 -5.63 -12.28 -4.23
N LYS A 346 -6.07 -11.31 -3.41
CA LYS A 346 -7.39 -11.35 -2.76
C LYS A 346 -8.52 -11.38 -3.79
N ARG A 347 -8.47 -10.53 -4.81
CA ARG A 347 -9.50 -10.48 -5.86
C ARG A 347 -9.56 -11.76 -6.68
N LYS A 348 -8.42 -12.37 -7.01
CA LYS A 348 -8.38 -13.68 -7.70
C LYS A 348 -9.08 -14.77 -6.88
N GLN A 349 -8.86 -14.79 -5.56
CA GLN A 349 -9.52 -15.74 -4.67
C GLN A 349 -11.05 -15.52 -4.61
N GLU A 350 -11.50 -14.27 -4.53
CA GLU A 350 -12.93 -13.91 -4.58
C GLU A 350 -13.61 -14.43 -5.87
N ILE A 351 -12.94 -14.26 -7.02
CA ILE A 351 -13.45 -14.73 -8.32
C ILE A 351 -13.50 -16.26 -8.37
N GLU A 352 -12.48 -16.97 -7.87
CA GLU A 352 -12.45 -18.43 -7.90
C GLU A 352 -13.56 -19.05 -7.05
N LEU A 353 -13.82 -18.49 -5.87
CA LEU A 353 -14.94 -18.90 -5.01
C LEU A 353 -16.28 -18.68 -5.71
N ALA A 354 -16.47 -17.52 -6.35
CA ALA A 354 -17.69 -17.21 -7.08
C ALA A 354 -17.90 -18.15 -8.29
N ARG A 355 -16.82 -18.53 -9.00
CA ARG A 355 -16.89 -19.52 -10.09
C ARG A 355 -17.28 -20.92 -9.60
N LYS A 356 -16.82 -21.34 -8.41
CA LYS A 356 -17.24 -22.60 -7.78
C LYS A 356 -18.72 -22.59 -7.42
N GLU A 357 -19.22 -21.48 -6.87
CA GLU A 357 -20.67 -21.32 -6.62
C GLU A 357 -21.48 -21.40 -7.92
N PHE A 358 -20.97 -20.81 -9.02
CA PHE A 358 -21.62 -20.88 -10.33
C PHE A 358 -21.77 -22.31 -10.84
N GLN A 359 -20.69 -23.11 -10.80
CA GLN A 359 -20.76 -24.51 -11.24
C GLN A 359 -21.75 -25.33 -10.42
N LYS A 360 -21.93 -25.02 -9.14
CA LYS A 360 -22.93 -25.69 -8.30
C LYS A 360 -24.36 -25.32 -8.70
N LEU A 361 -24.62 -24.03 -8.91
CA LEU A 361 -25.94 -23.54 -9.32
C LEU A 361 -26.35 -24.07 -10.70
N ASP A 362 -25.42 -24.15 -11.65
CA ASP A 362 -25.71 -24.68 -12.99
C ASP A 362 -26.07 -26.17 -12.94
N LYS A 363 -25.39 -26.95 -12.10
CA LYS A 363 -25.76 -28.36 -11.84
C LYS A 363 -27.16 -28.48 -11.24
N GLU A 364 -27.49 -27.70 -10.20
CA GLU A 364 -28.84 -27.68 -9.59
C GLU A 364 -29.91 -27.33 -10.64
N LYS A 365 -29.65 -26.36 -11.52
CA LYS A 365 -30.56 -25.96 -12.61
C LYS A 365 -30.77 -27.09 -13.61
N GLN A 366 -29.71 -27.76 -14.06
CA GLN A 366 -29.81 -28.89 -15.00
C GLN A 366 -30.59 -30.06 -14.41
N GLU A 367 -30.44 -30.37 -13.12
CA GLU A 367 -31.21 -31.41 -12.43
C GLU A 367 -32.70 -31.10 -12.37
N ILE A 368 -33.06 -29.84 -12.10
CA ILE A 368 -34.46 -29.41 -12.05
C ILE A 368 -35.09 -29.41 -13.45
N LEU A 369 -34.37 -28.93 -14.48
CA LEU A 369 -34.83 -29.01 -15.88
C LEU A 369 -35.03 -30.46 -16.33
N LYS A 370 -34.12 -31.37 -15.95
CA LYS A 370 -34.25 -32.79 -16.21
C LYS A 370 -35.51 -33.36 -15.54
N SER A 371 -35.73 -33.04 -14.26
CA SER A 371 -36.89 -33.48 -13.49
C SER A 371 -38.21 -32.97 -14.08
N LYS A 372 -38.25 -31.70 -14.52
CA LYS A 372 -39.38 -31.10 -15.23
C LYS A 372 -39.71 -31.85 -16.51
N SER A 373 -38.70 -32.07 -17.37
CA SER A 373 -38.91 -32.82 -18.63
C SER A 373 -39.34 -34.27 -18.39
N GLN A 374 -38.90 -34.90 -17.30
CA GLN A 374 -39.34 -36.25 -16.93
C GLN A 374 -40.81 -36.26 -16.53
N ILE A 375 -41.27 -35.24 -15.81
CA ILE A 375 -42.66 -35.10 -15.40
C ILE A 375 -43.53 -34.81 -16.62
N GLU A 376 -43.12 -33.89 -17.50
CA GLU A 376 -43.78 -33.63 -18.79
C GLU A 376 -43.88 -34.91 -19.64
N LYS A 377 -42.77 -35.66 -19.80
CA LYS A 377 -42.78 -36.94 -20.53
C LYS A 377 -43.65 -38.01 -19.88
N ARG A 378 -43.69 -38.09 -18.55
CA ARG A 378 -44.59 -39.02 -17.84
C ARG A 378 -46.04 -38.65 -18.14
N LEU A 379 -46.37 -37.37 -18.13
CA LEU A 379 -47.70 -36.85 -18.40
C LEU A 379 -48.14 -37.01 -19.85
N GLU A 380 -47.26 -36.78 -20.83
CA GLU A 380 -47.52 -37.06 -22.25
C GLU A 380 -47.78 -38.55 -22.51
N LYS A 381 -47.13 -39.44 -21.74
CA LYS A 381 -47.33 -40.89 -21.81
C LYS A 381 -48.57 -41.39 -21.10
N VAL A 382 -49.21 -40.58 -20.24
CA VAL A 382 -50.54 -40.91 -19.70
C VAL A 382 -51.55 -40.66 -20.82
N GLN A 383 -51.65 -41.60 -21.76
CA GLN A 383 -52.81 -41.73 -22.61
C GLN A 383 -53.99 -42.04 -21.69
N SER A 384 -54.85 -41.03 -21.49
CA SER A 384 -56.08 -41.17 -20.75
C SER A 384 -56.89 -42.35 -21.30
N PRO A 385 -57.56 -43.16 -20.45
CA PRO A 385 -58.52 -44.17 -20.90
C PRO A 385 -59.70 -43.58 -21.69
N PHE A 386 -59.82 -42.24 -21.75
CA PHE A 386 -60.79 -41.50 -22.54
C PHE A 386 -60.24 -40.97 -23.89
N GLY A 387 -59.07 -41.44 -24.33
CA GLY A 387 -58.42 -41.02 -25.59
C GLY A 387 -57.49 -39.81 -25.44
N THR A 388 -56.92 -39.34 -26.55
CA THR A 388 -56.09 -38.12 -26.59
C THR A 388 -56.98 -36.89 -26.36
N ILE A 389 -57.24 -36.55 -25.11
CA ILE A 389 -57.84 -35.27 -24.75
C ILE A 389 -56.80 -34.20 -25.12
N PRO A 390 -57.04 -33.32 -26.11
CA PRO A 390 -56.06 -32.33 -26.58
C PRO A 390 -56.00 -31.11 -25.65
N VAL A 391 -56.16 -31.35 -24.35
CA VAL A 391 -56.11 -30.33 -23.31
C VAL A 391 -54.73 -30.46 -22.72
N GLY A 392 -53.89 -29.44 -22.92
CA GLY A 392 -52.56 -29.42 -22.34
C GLY A 392 -52.63 -29.56 -20.82
N LEU A 393 -51.53 -30.03 -20.22
CA LEU A 393 -51.45 -30.25 -18.78
C LEU A 393 -51.91 -29.02 -17.99
N LYS A 394 -51.52 -27.82 -18.44
CA LYS A 394 -51.89 -26.54 -17.83
C LYS A 394 -53.38 -26.32 -17.82
N GLU A 395 -54.05 -26.53 -18.95
CA GLU A 395 -55.49 -26.41 -19.07
C GLU A 395 -56.22 -27.48 -18.23
N ALA A 396 -55.68 -28.71 -18.16
CA ALA A 396 -56.25 -29.78 -17.35
C ALA A 396 -56.20 -29.46 -15.85
N ILE A 397 -55.10 -28.87 -15.37
CA ILE A 397 -54.95 -28.38 -13.98
C ILE A 397 -55.97 -27.28 -13.68
N LEU A 398 -56.16 -26.35 -14.61
CA LEU A 398 -57.12 -25.25 -14.45
C LEU A 398 -58.59 -25.75 -14.50
N VAL A 399 -58.89 -26.78 -15.28
CA VAL A 399 -60.25 -27.33 -15.37
C VAL A 399 -60.56 -28.32 -14.24
N PHE A 400 -59.54 -28.89 -13.58
CA PHE A 400 -59.72 -29.91 -12.54
C PHE A 400 -60.72 -29.56 -11.42
N PRO A 401 -60.66 -28.37 -10.77
CA PRO A 401 -61.63 -28.02 -9.72
C PRO A 401 -63.07 -28.03 -10.25
N VAL A 402 -63.27 -27.64 -11.51
CA VAL A 402 -64.59 -27.62 -12.15
C VAL A 402 -65.13 -29.04 -12.35
N ILE A 403 -64.27 -29.98 -12.77
CA ILE A 403 -64.65 -31.39 -12.92
C ILE A 403 -65.02 -31.99 -11.55
N VAL A 404 -64.24 -31.72 -10.51
CA VAL A 404 -64.54 -32.18 -9.14
C VAL A 404 -65.87 -31.61 -8.67
N ALA A 405 -66.11 -30.31 -8.85
CA ALA A 405 -67.37 -29.67 -8.49
C ALA A 405 -68.57 -30.25 -9.27
N ALA A 406 -68.42 -30.54 -10.56
CA ALA A 406 -69.45 -31.18 -11.36
C ALA A 406 -69.77 -32.60 -10.83
N GLY A 407 -68.74 -33.37 -10.48
CA GLY A 407 -68.90 -34.67 -9.82
C GLY A 407 -69.63 -34.56 -8.48
N ILE A 408 -69.33 -33.52 -7.69
CA ILE A 408 -70.00 -33.21 -6.42
C ILE A 408 -71.47 -32.89 -6.62
N VAL A 409 -71.79 -31.98 -7.54
CA VAL A 409 -73.17 -31.64 -7.88
C VAL A 409 -73.92 -32.89 -8.33
N LEU A 410 -73.33 -33.71 -9.20
CA LEU A 410 -73.97 -34.92 -9.70
C LEU A 410 -74.30 -35.92 -8.58
N TYR A 411 -73.33 -36.28 -7.72
CA TYR A 411 -73.63 -37.21 -6.63
C TYR A 411 -74.59 -36.60 -5.59
N CYS A 412 -74.55 -35.28 -5.36
CA CYS A 412 -75.49 -34.59 -4.48
C CYS A 412 -76.93 -34.65 -5.02
N LEU A 413 -77.13 -34.48 -6.33
CA LEU A 413 -78.44 -34.61 -6.96
C LEU A 413 -78.98 -36.04 -6.86
N ILE A 414 -78.14 -37.06 -7.09
CA ILE A 414 -78.53 -38.47 -6.90
C ILE A 414 -78.86 -38.73 -5.43
N PHE A 415 -78.08 -38.18 -4.49
CA PHE A 415 -78.33 -38.31 -3.06
C PHE A 415 -79.65 -37.65 -2.62
N LEU A 416 -79.98 -36.48 -3.19
CA LEU A 416 -81.27 -35.83 -2.99
C LEU A 416 -82.45 -36.70 -3.46
N GLU A 417 -82.32 -37.35 -4.62
CA GLU A 417 -83.32 -38.30 -5.09
C GLU A 417 -83.43 -39.51 -4.14
N LEU A 418 -82.30 -40.01 -3.66
CA LEU A 418 -82.25 -41.13 -2.71
C LEU A 418 -82.99 -40.78 -1.39
N LEU A 419 -82.79 -39.57 -0.87
CA LEU A 419 -83.51 -39.05 0.29
C LEU A 419 -85.02 -38.98 0.03
N ARG A 420 -85.44 -38.51 -1.16
CA ARG A 420 -86.86 -38.42 -1.52
C ARG A 420 -87.51 -39.80 -1.65
N VAL A 421 -86.84 -40.74 -2.32
CA VAL A 421 -87.34 -42.12 -2.47
C VAL A 421 -87.43 -42.80 -1.11
N ARG A 422 -86.41 -42.65 -0.25
CA ARG A 422 -86.48 -43.19 1.12
C ARG A 422 -87.58 -42.53 1.95
N LYS A 423 -87.84 -41.23 1.79
CA LYS A 423 -88.97 -40.56 2.46
C LYS A 423 -90.31 -41.12 1.99
N ALA A 424 -90.48 -41.32 0.68
CA ALA A 424 -91.69 -41.92 0.13
C ALA A 424 -91.88 -43.37 0.62
N PHE A 425 -90.80 -44.15 0.68
CA PHE A 425 -90.81 -45.50 1.21
C PHE A 425 -91.14 -45.52 2.72
N HIS A 426 -90.62 -44.56 3.50
CA HIS A 426 -90.96 -44.40 4.91
C HIS A 426 -92.45 -44.12 5.11
N LEU A 427 -92.99 -43.13 4.40
CA LEU A 427 -94.41 -42.76 4.48
C LEU A 427 -95.34 -43.89 4.03
N ALA A 428 -94.96 -44.64 2.99
CA ALA A 428 -95.73 -45.80 2.53
C ALA A 428 -95.73 -46.94 3.56
N THR A 429 -94.62 -47.15 4.27
CA THR A 429 -94.49 -48.21 5.27
C THR A 429 -95.16 -47.81 6.60
N GLU A 430 -95.08 -46.54 6.99
CA GLU A 430 -95.76 -45.97 8.18
C GLU A 430 -97.27 -46.17 8.11
N LYS A 431 -97.87 -45.97 6.93
CA LYS A 431 -99.31 -46.17 6.71
C LYS A 431 -99.77 -47.63 6.89
N MET A 432 -98.86 -48.59 6.76
CA MET A 432 -99.17 -50.03 6.78
C MET A 432 -98.99 -50.68 8.15
N TYR A 433 -97.95 -50.31 8.91
CA TYR A 433 -97.55 -51.02 10.13
C TYR A 433 -97.98 -50.35 11.45
N GLY A 434 -98.58 -49.15 11.41
CA GLY A 434 -99.10 -48.48 12.60
C GLY A 434 -98.03 -47.89 13.54
N GLU A 435 -98.48 -47.35 14.70
CA GLU A 435 -97.78 -46.39 15.58
C GLU A 435 -96.42 -46.81 16.20
N ASN A 436 -95.89 -48.01 15.96
CA ASN A 436 -94.58 -48.41 16.47
C ASN A 436 -93.44 -47.78 15.63
N ALA A 437 -93.31 -46.46 15.72
CA ALA A 437 -92.35 -45.65 14.98
C ALA A 437 -90.90 -46.11 15.19
N GLU A 438 -90.52 -46.54 16.38
CA GLU A 438 -89.15 -46.97 16.68
C GLU A 438 -88.76 -48.29 15.98
N GLU A 439 -89.68 -49.26 15.94
CA GLU A 439 -89.45 -50.52 15.23
C GLU A 439 -89.43 -50.30 13.71
N LEU A 440 -90.30 -49.41 13.22
CA LEU A 440 -90.33 -48.99 11.82
C LEU A 440 -89.03 -48.30 11.41
N GLU A 441 -88.52 -47.35 12.21
CA GLU A 441 -87.27 -46.63 11.94
C GLU A 441 -86.07 -47.58 11.89
N ASN A 442 -85.99 -48.54 12.82
CA ASN A 442 -84.94 -49.56 12.83
C ASN A 442 -85.02 -50.50 11.60
N ARG A 443 -86.22 -50.97 11.24
CA ARG A 443 -86.42 -51.78 10.02
C ARG A 443 -86.07 -50.99 8.76
N MET A 444 -86.43 -49.71 8.70
CA MET A 444 -86.13 -48.81 7.59
C MET A 444 -84.63 -48.56 7.44
N ALA A 445 -83.89 -48.43 8.56
CA ALA A 445 -82.44 -48.30 8.55
C ALA A 445 -81.75 -49.58 8.02
N MET A 446 -82.32 -50.77 8.29
CA MET A 446 -81.78 -52.03 7.80
C MET A 446 -82.10 -52.30 6.32
N VAL A 447 -83.32 -51.99 5.89
CA VAL A 447 -83.79 -52.29 4.51
C VAL A 447 -83.25 -51.28 3.51
N ALA A 448 -83.22 -49.99 3.86
CA ALA A 448 -82.79 -48.91 2.97
C ALA A 448 -81.73 -48.01 3.65
N PRO A 449 -80.50 -48.53 3.88
CA PRO A 449 -79.46 -47.80 4.61
C PRO A 449 -78.92 -46.62 3.80
N LEU A 450 -79.10 -45.39 4.29
CA LEU A 450 -78.44 -44.22 3.72
C LEU A 450 -77.05 -44.03 4.30
N TRP A 451 -76.16 -43.46 3.49
CA TRP A 451 -74.85 -42.97 3.93
C TRP A 451 -74.94 -41.88 5.00
N LEU A 452 -75.99 -41.07 4.93
CA LEU A 452 -76.37 -40.13 5.96
C LEU A 452 -77.83 -40.41 6.32
N ASP A 453 -78.07 -40.89 7.53
CA ASP A 453 -79.39 -41.25 7.98
C ASP A 453 -80.09 -40.06 8.70
N PRO A 454 -81.15 -39.45 8.13
CA PRO A 454 -81.86 -38.36 8.80
C PRO A 454 -82.50 -38.78 10.13
N LEU A 455 -82.80 -40.07 10.32
CA LEU A 455 -83.38 -40.60 11.56
C LEU A 455 -82.30 -40.88 12.64
N GLY A 456 -81.06 -41.11 12.20
CA GLY A 456 -79.93 -41.34 13.09
C GLY A 456 -79.54 -40.11 13.93
N SER A 457 -78.86 -40.37 15.04
CA SER A 457 -78.22 -39.29 15.82
C SER A 457 -77.18 -38.56 14.96
N VAL A 458 -77.01 -37.26 15.20
CA VAL A 458 -75.99 -36.45 14.48
C VAL A 458 -74.60 -37.09 14.62
N ARG A 459 -74.28 -37.64 15.80
CA ARG A 459 -73.01 -38.31 16.08
C ARG A 459 -72.78 -39.54 15.20
N GLY A 460 -73.81 -40.34 14.96
CA GLY A 460 -73.73 -41.50 14.04
C GLY A 460 -73.47 -41.10 12.59
N ASN A 461 -73.91 -39.90 12.19
CA ASN A 461 -73.74 -39.40 10.83
C ASN A 461 -72.42 -38.66 10.59
N ILE A 462 -71.63 -38.34 11.62
CA ILE A 462 -70.39 -37.54 11.47
C ILE A 462 -69.44 -38.18 10.46
N GLY A 463 -69.23 -39.50 10.53
CA GLY A 463 -68.34 -40.21 9.60
C GLY A 463 -68.77 -40.06 8.14
N GLY A 464 -70.07 -40.20 7.86
CA GLY A 464 -70.63 -39.98 6.53
C GLY A 464 -70.51 -38.52 6.07
N ILE A 465 -70.68 -37.55 6.96
CA ILE A 465 -70.56 -36.11 6.64
C ILE A 465 -69.12 -35.79 6.26
N ILE A 466 -68.16 -36.25 7.06
CA ILE A 466 -66.73 -36.06 6.79
C ILE A 466 -66.36 -36.70 5.45
N LEU A 467 -66.83 -37.93 5.22
CA LEU A 467 -66.54 -38.68 4.00
C LEU A 467 -67.12 -38.00 2.75
N LEU A 468 -68.33 -37.45 2.85
CA LEU A 468 -68.97 -36.69 1.76
C LEU A 468 -68.37 -35.30 1.54
N ALA A 469 -67.73 -34.73 2.56
CA ALA A 469 -67.06 -33.44 2.48
C ALA A 469 -65.65 -33.53 1.87
N LEU A 470 -65.00 -34.71 1.85
CA LEU A 470 -63.63 -34.88 1.33
C LEU A 470 -63.41 -34.33 -0.10
N PRO A 471 -64.28 -34.60 -1.09
CA PRO A 471 -64.16 -34.00 -2.42
C PRO A 471 -64.23 -32.46 -2.39
N ALA A 472 -65.08 -31.89 -1.54
CA ALA A 472 -65.20 -30.44 -1.40
C ALA A 472 -63.94 -29.83 -0.77
N VAL A 473 -63.35 -30.50 0.23
CA VAL A 473 -62.05 -30.10 0.81
C VAL A 473 -60.97 -30.14 -0.27
N ALA A 474 -60.92 -31.19 -1.08
CA ALA A 474 -59.95 -31.30 -2.18
C ALA A 474 -60.18 -30.23 -3.26
N PHE A 475 -61.42 -29.86 -3.55
CA PHE A 475 -61.75 -28.71 -4.41
C PHE A 475 -61.12 -27.42 -3.87
N PHE A 476 -61.37 -27.07 -2.60
CA PHE A 476 -60.80 -25.84 -2.03
C PHE A 476 -59.28 -25.89 -1.96
N LEU A 477 -58.70 -27.04 -1.60
CA LEU A 477 -57.25 -27.23 -1.61
C LEU A 477 -56.68 -27.03 -3.03
N SER A 478 -57.38 -27.51 -4.06
CA SER A 478 -56.95 -27.31 -5.44
C SER A 478 -57.00 -25.85 -5.87
N LEU A 479 -58.01 -25.09 -5.44
CA LEU A 479 -58.07 -23.64 -5.69
C LEU A 479 -56.92 -22.89 -5.00
N LEU A 480 -56.60 -23.26 -3.76
CA LEU A 480 -55.47 -22.67 -3.03
C LEU A 480 -54.15 -22.96 -3.73
N LEU A 481 -53.93 -24.21 -4.17
CA LEU A 481 -52.72 -24.62 -4.88
C LEU A 481 -52.58 -23.93 -6.24
N ILE A 482 -53.67 -23.77 -7.00
CA ILE A 482 -53.68 -23.03 -8.27
C ILE A 482 -53.46 -21.53 -8.03
N GLY A 483 -54.06 -20.95 -6.98
CA GLY A 483 -53.80 -19.55 -6.62
C GLY A 483 -52.34 -19.33 -6.24
N TYR A 484 -51.75 -20.27 -5.50
CA TYR A 484 -50.34 -20.24 -5.12
C TYR A 484 -49.41 -20.38 -6.34
N SER A 485 -49.74 -21.26 -7.29
CA SER A 485 -48.95 -21.38 -8.53
C SER A 485 -48.99 -20.11 -9.37
N TRP A 486 -50.14 -19.43 -9.47
CA TRP A 486 -50.23 -18.14 -10.15
C TRP A 486 -49.33 -17.07 -9.52
N GLN A 487 -49.21 -17.07 -8.19
CA GLN A 487 -48.31 -16.16 -7.48
C GLN A 487 -46.83 -16.47 -7.75
N LEU A 488 -46.46 -17.76 -7.80
CA LEU A 488 -45.08 -18.20 -8.05
C LEU A 488 -44.64 -18.01 -9.51
N ALA A 489 -45.55 -18.22 -10.47
CA ALA A 489 -45.25 -18.11 -11.89
C ALA A 489 -44.91 -16.66 -12.32
N GLY A 490 -45.36 -15.66 -11.54
CA GLY A 490 -45.25 -14.25 -11.89
C GLY A 490 -46.08 -13.90 -13.14
N THR A 491 -46.35 -12.61 -13.35
CA THR A 491 -47.14 -12.10 -14.49
C THR A 491 -46.51 -12.36 -15.87
N GLN A 492 -45.37 -13.05 -15.96
CA GLN A 492 -44.59 -13.18 -17.19
C GLN A 492 -44.92 -14.41 -18.04
N GLN A 493 -45.68 -15.38 -17.55
CA GLN A 493 -45.87 -16.65 -18.25
C GLN A 493 -47.06 -16.66 -19.23
N GLY A 494 -47.18 -15.66 -20.12
CA GLY A 494 -48.01 -15.70 -21.35
C GLY A 494 -49.53 -15.94 -21.21
N SER A 495 -50.02 -16.28 -20.03
CA SER A 495 -51.44 -16.39 -19.71
C SER A 495 -51.99 -14.97 -19.61
N THR A 496 -52.82 -14.58 -20.57
CA THR A 496 -53.46 -13.27 -20.53
C THR A 496 -54.31 -13.19 -19.26
N PRO A 497 -54.35 -12.02 -18.57
CA PRO A 497 -55.18 -11.83 -17.37
C PRO A 497 -56.66 -12.18 -17.61
N ILE A 498 -57.09 -12.16 -18.87
CA ILE A 498 -58.40 -12.61 -19.35
C ILE A 498 -58.65 -14.10 -19.03
N ILE A 499 -57.67 -14.97 -19.29
CA ILE A 499 -57.80 -16.42 -19.03
C ILE A 499 -57.96 -16.67 -17.53
N HIS A 500 -57.15 -16.02 -16.68
CA HIS A 500 -57.30 -16.14 -15.22
C HIS A 500 -58.66 -15.65 -14.74
N GLY A 501 -59.13 -14.51 -15.25
CA GLY A 501 -60.46 -13.98 -14.94
C GLY A 501 -61.58 -14.96 -15.27
N MET A 502 -61.50 -15.62 -16.44
CA MET A 502 -62.48 -16.64 -16.85
C MET A 502 -62.52 -17.82 -15.88
N TYR A 503 -61.36 -18.36 -15.48
CA TYR A 503 -61.31 -19.47 -14.52
C TYR A 503 -61.79 -19.06 -13.13
N ILE A 504 -61.50 -17.85 -12.66
CA ILE A 504 -62.02 -17.33 -11.37
C ILE A 504 -63.55 -17.32 -11.37
N VAL A 505 -64.18 -16.83 -12.45
CA VAL A 505 -65.64 -16.86 -12.60
C VAL A 505 -66.16 -18.30 -12.60
N LEU A 506 -65.49 -19.20 -13.33
CA LEU A 506 -65.87 -20.61 -13.41
C LEU A 506 -65.76 -21.32 -12.06
N TYR A 507 -64.73 -21.04 -11.28
CA TYR A 507 -64.57 -21.55 -9.92
C TYR A 507 -65.63 -20.99 -8.97
N GLY A 508 -65.97 -19.71 -9.09
CA GLY A 508 -67.05 -19.08 -8.34
C GLY A 508 -68.41 -19.72 -8.60
N LEU A 509 -68.75 -19.95 -9.87
CA LEU A 509 -69.97 -20.66 -10.27
C LEU A 509 -69.98 -22.11 -9.77
N SER A 510 -68.84 -22.80 -9.84
CA SER A 510 -68.68 -24.17 -9.34
C SER A 510 -68.91 -24.25 -7.83
N ALA A 511 -68.31 -23.34 -7.06
CA ALA A 511 -68.50 -23.24 -5.61
C ALA A 511 -69.96 -22.95 -5.26
N MET A 512 -70.60 -22.03 -5.97
CA MET A 512 -72.03 -21.71 -5.79
C MET A 512 -72.92 -22.93 -6.03
N GLY A 513 -72.65 -23.73 -7.06
CA GLY A 513 -73.39 -24.97 -7.34
C GLY A 513 -73.30 -25.99 -6.22
N MET A 514 -72.11 -26.18 -5.63
CA MET A 514 -71.91 -27.09 -4.49
C MET A 514 -72.61 -26.59 -3.23
N ILE A 515 -72.55 -25.28 -2.95
CA ILE A 515 -73.23 -24.66 -1.81
C ILE A 515 -74.74 -24.84 -1.95
N LEU A 516 -75.29 -24.55 -3.14
CA LEU A 516 -76.72 -24.72 -3.42
C LEU A 516 -77.16 -26.18 -3.19
N CYS A 517 -76.40 -27.15 -3.70
CA CYS A 517 -76.68 -28.58 -3.48
C CYS A 517 -76.66 -28.96 -2.00
N SER A 518 -75.67 -28.45 -1.25
CA SER A 518 -75.55 -28.68 0.20
C SER A 518 -76.75 -28.12 0.96
N VAL A 519 -77.19 -26.89 0.62
CA VAL A 519 -78.39 -26.27 1.19
C VAL A 519 -79.65 -27.07 0.85
N LEU A 520 -79.78 -27.57 -0.38
CA LEU A 520 -80.90 -28.43 -0.76
C LEU A 520 -80.91 -29.73 0.03
N ILE A 521 -79.75 -30.36 0.26
CA ILE A 521 -79.64 -31.58 1.08
C ILE A 521 -80.07 -31.28 2.52
N LEU A 522 -79.56 -30.21 3.12
CA LEU A 522 -79.94 -29.80 4.48
C LEU A 522 -81.44 -29.48 4.59
N LYS A 523 -82.02 -28.82 3.58
CA LYS A 523 -83.46 -28.53 3.53
C LYS A 523 -84.27 -29.83 3.46
N GLN A 524 -83.90 -30.76 2.59
CA GLN A 524 -84.57 -32.07 2.50
C GLN A 524 -84.40 -32.88 3.78
N TRP A 525 -83.22 -32.83 4.39
CA TRP A 525 -82.92 -33.47 5.67
C TRP A 525 -83.80 -32.94 6.80
N LYS A 526 -83.93 -31.62 6.92
CA LYS A 526 -84.81 -30.99 7.92
C LYS A 526 -86.28 -31.35 7.67
N ASN A 527 -86.70 -31.31 6.42
CA ASN A 527 -88.06 -31.68 6.01
C ASN A 527 -88.35 -33.18 6.18
N TYR A 528 -87.33 -34.02 6.32
CA TYR A 528 -87.49 -35.44 6.64
C TYR A 528 -87.95 -35.63 8.09
N LYS A 529 -87.44 -34.79 9.01
CA LYS A 529 -87.76 -34.86 10.45
C LYS A 529 -89.12 -34.25 10.81
N THR A 530 -89.56 -33.24 10.08
CA THR A 530 -90.89 -32.66 10.27
C THR A 530 -91.91 -33.61 9.64
N ARG A 531 -92.55 -34.44 10.49
CA ARG A 531 -93.71 -35.25 10.09
C ARG A 531 -94.78 -34.31 9.47
N PRO A 532 -95.41 -34.67 8.34
CA PRO A 532 -96.54 -33.92 7.81
C PRO A 532 -97.73 -33.90 8.77
#